data_AF-A0A0V0Q9Z4-F1
#
_entry.id   AF-A0A0V0Q9Z4-F1
#
_cell.length_a   1.000
_cell.length_b   1.000
_cell.length_c   1.000
_cell.angle_alpha   90.00
_cell.angle_beta   90.00
_cell.angle_gamma   90.00
#
_symmetry.space_group_name_H-M   'P 1'
#
loop_
_entity.id
_entity.type
_entity.pdbx_description
1 polymer ?
#
loop_
_entity_poly.entity_id
_entity_poly.type
_entity_poly.pdbx_seq_one_letter_code
_entity_poly.pdbx_strand_id
1 'polypeptide(L)'
;MCKQKWEEKQYDDFLIEKKFATFYRLEKFQGIHKPIKHQCTQCLRIWKPSPKQCFSEDYFCPSCALHHRNNMERFKQERFCWTVNIPNTFYLYEITDPKNNLKYIKYGRTQHQLSENRYCKKEVKAYKMKQILNLRGPLKNITAIENFWKQTANQNQLRPQFSEKDFHGATECIIVNESLFKQMIQISYEIQNMDTLSYEDFTIQILKQDLQEKFNKLLKEWKAQFQNSQKILKNELLQTDFSSLI
;
A
#
# COMPACT_ATOMS: atom_id res chain seq x y z
N MET A 1 13.77 21.96 25.51
CA MET A 1 12.46 21.44 25.93
C MET A 1 12.67 20.37 26.98
N CYS A 2 12.09 20.54 28.18
CA CYS A 2 12.17 19.52 29.24
C CYS A 2 11.39 18.27 28.78
N LYS A 3 11.98 17.08 28.90
CA LYS A 3 11.31 15.84 28.52
C LYS A 3 10.20 15.57 29.54
N GLN A 4 8.94 15.63 29.12
CA GLN A 4 7.80 15.26 29.97
C GLN A 4 8.03 13.86 30.55
N LYS A 5 7.97 13.75 31.88
CA LYS A 5 8.08 12.48 32.59
C LYS A 5 6.69 11.85 32.63
N TRP A 6 6.56 10.66 32.06
CA TRP A 6 5.32 9.88 32.11
C TRP A 6 5.24 9.06 33.38
N GLU A 7 4.03 8.97 33.93
CA GLU A 7 3.67 8.11 35.05
C GLU A 7 3.00 6.82 34.57
N GLU A 8 2.95 5.81 35.46
CA GLU A 8 2.38 4.50 35.15
C GLU A 8 0.90 4.61 34.74
N LYS A 9 0.10 5.36 35.50
CA LYS A 9 -1.33 5.57 35.20
C LYS A 9 -1.55 6.23 33.84
N GLN A 10 -0.77 7.25 33.51
CA GLN A 10 -0.86 7.95 32.22
C GLN A 10 -0.60 6.99 31.04
N TYR A 11 0.31 6.02 31.23
CA TYR A 11 0.57 5.03 30.20
C TYR A 11 -0.59 4.05 30.02
N ASP A 12 -1.22 3.60 31.10
CA ASP A 12 -2.38 2.73 31.04
C ASP A 12 -3.59 3.42 30.40
N ASP A 13 -3.86 4.67 30.79
CA ASP A 13 -4.91 5.51 30.19
C ASP A 13 -4.67 5.64 28.67
N PHE A 14 -3.42 5.84 28.24
CA PHE A 14 -3.06 5.84 26.82
C PHE A 14 -3.38 4.51 26.10
N LEU A 15 -3.07 3.35 26.71
CA LEU A 15 -3.35 2.05 26.11
C LEU A 15 -4.87 1.81 25.97
N ILE A 16 -5.67 2.32 26.90
CA ILE A 16 -7.13 2.21 26.85
C ILE A 16 -7.68 3.16 25.78
N GLU A 17 -7.39 4.45 25.89
CA GLU A 17 -8.03 5.48 25.08
C GLU A 17 -7.50 5.56 23.65
N LYS A 18 -6.17 5.48 23.48
CA LYS A 18 -5.51 5.68 22.18
C LYS A 18 -5.19 4.37 21.47
N LYS A 19 -5.12 3.27 22.21
CA LYS A 19 -4.94 1.92 21.65
C LYS A 19 -6.17 1.04 21.79
N PHE A 20 -7.31 1.61 22.17
CA PHE A 20 -8.61 0.96 22.21
C PHE A 20 -8.60 -0.36 22.99
N ALA A 21 -7.80 -0.43 24.06
CA ALA A 21 -7.59 -1.63 24.88
C ALA A 21 -7.22 -2.89 24.06
N THR A 22 -6.55 -2.73 22.91
CA THR A 22 -6.13 -3.87 22.05
C THR A 22 -5.01 -4.70 22.67
N PHE A 23 -4.32 -4.16 23.68
CA PHE A 23 -3.34 -4.84 24.50
C PHE A 23 -3.10 -4.08 25.81
N TYR A 24 -2.58 -4.80 26.81
CA TYR A 24 -2.26 -4.25 28.13
C TYR A 24 -0.85 -4.68 28.56
N ARG A 25 -0.24 -3.96 29.51
CA ARG A 25 1.09 -4.31 30.06
C ARG A 25 0.97 -5.45 31.08
N LEU A 26 2.01 -6.29 31.17
CA LEU A 26 2.15 -7.36 32.16
C LEU A 26 3.25 -7.08 33.20
N GLU A 27 4.08 -6.07 32.95
CA GLU A 27 5.19 -5.68 33.82
C GLU A 27 4.96 -4.26 34.37
N LYS A 28 5.60 -3.94 35.49
CA LYS A 28 5.59 -2.59 36.09
C LYS A 28 6.17 -1.57 35.10
N PHE A 29 5.62 -0.36 35.06
CA PHE A 29 6.14 0.70 34.20
C PHE A 29 7.51 1.18 34.72
N GLN A 30 8.53 1.10 33.86
CA GLN A 30 9.91 1.46 34.22
C GLN A 30 10.42 2.71 33.49
N GLY A 31 9.51 3.49 32.90
CA GLY A 31 9.81 4.64 32.05
C GLY A 31 9.68 4.36 30.55
N ILE A 32 9.57 5.41 29.75
CA ILE A 32 9.14 5.32 28.33
C ILE A 32 10.11 4.56 27.41
N HIS A 33 11.38 4.45 27.79
CA HIS A 33 12.43 3.84 26.98
C HIS A 33 12.74 2.39 27.37
N LYS A 34 12.27 1.92 28.54
CA LYS A 34 12.57 0.57 29.01
C LYS A 34 11.52 -0.40 28.45
N PRO A 35 11.91 -1.44 27.70
CA PRO A 35 10.98 -2.45 27.20
C PRO A 35 10.27 -3.19 28.33
N ILE A 36 8.95 -3.31 28.23
CA ILE A 36 8.11 -4.05 29.19
C ILE A 36 7.17 -4.99 28.46
N LYS A 37 6.82 -6.12 29.09
CA LYS A 37 5.92 -7.11 28.49
C LYS A 37 4.51 -6.53 28.34
N HIS A 38 3.89 -6.84 27.21
CA HIS A 38 2.50 -6.57 26.89
C HIS A 38 1.82 -7.82 26.37
N GLN A 39 0.51 -7.94 26.56
CA GLN A 39 -0.30 -9.01 26.02
C GLN A 39 -1.45 -8.46 25.17
N CYS A 40 -1.63 -9.03 23.98
CA CYS A 40 -2.75 -8.70 23.11
C CYS A 40 -4.03 -9.29 23.67
N THR A 41 -5.09 -8.50 23.74
CA THR A 41 -6.41 -8.96 24.19
C THR A 41 -7.08 -9.93 23.21
N GLN A 42 -6.60 -10.00 21.97
CA GLN A 42 -7.23 -10.73 20.88
C GLN A 42 -6.57 -12.08 20.56
N CYS A 43 -5.25 -12.06 20.35
CA CYS A 43 -4.48 -13.27 20.02
C CYS A 43 -3.63 -13.79 21.18
N LEU A 44 -3.71 -13.14 22.36
CA LEU A 44 -3.00 -13.50 23.59
C LEU A 44 -1.46 -13.54 23.48
N ARG A 45 -0.88 -13.16 22.34
CA ARG A 45 0.57 -13.05 22.16
C ARG A 45 1.14 -12.09 23.20
N ILE A 46 2.28 -12.46 23.75
CA ILE A 46 3.09 -11.61 24.61
C ILE A 46 4.28 -11.09 23.79
N TRP A 47 4.59 -9.79 23.89
CA TRP A 47 5.80 -9.18 23.31
C TRP A 47 6.31 -8.06 24.22
N LYS A 48 7.54 -7.59 23.97
CA LYS A 48 8.25 -6.67 24.89
C LYS A 48 8.67 -5.36 24.21
N PRO A 49 7.73 -4.50 23.79
CA PRO A 49 8.06 -3.17 23.25
C PRO A 49 8.41 -2.19 24.37
N SER A 50 9.09 -1.11 24.02
CA SER A 50 9.16 0.08 24.89
C SER A 50 7.84 0.87 24.81
N PRO A 51 7.40 1.52 25.91
CA PRO A 51 6.23 2.41 25.86
C PRO A 51 6.33 3.50 24.78
N LYS A 52 7.54 4.02 24.53
CA LYS A 52 7.81 4.96 23.43
C LYS A 52 7.42 4.40 22.06
N GLN A 53 7.68 3.12 21.80
CA GLN A 53 7.24 2.48 20.56
C GLN A 53 5.71 2.38 20.52
N CYS A 54 5.07 2.01 21.64
CA CYS A 54 3.62 1.94 21.74
C CYS A 54 2.94 3.30 21.51
N PHE A 55 3.60 4.43 21.79
CA PHE A 55 3.07 5.76 21.50
C PHE A 55 2.97 6.09 20.01
N SER A 56 3.65 5.35 19.13
CA SER A 56 3.44 5.51 17.69
C SER A 56 2.02 5.10 17.33
N GLU A 57 1.29 5.95 16.60
CA GLU A 57 -0.10 5.72 16.18
C GLU A 57 -0.29 4.33 15.55
N ASP A 58 0.69 3.89 14.76
CA ASP A 58 0.64 2.66 13.97
C ASP A 58 1.14 1.40 14.70
N TYR A 59 1.52 1.52 15.98
CA TYR A 59 2.05 0.40 16.75
C TYR A 59 0.95 -0.44 17.40
N PHE A 60 0.84 -1.71 16.98
CA PHE A 60 -0.13 -2.69 17.47
C PHE A 60 0.53 -4.06 17.73
N CYS A 61 -0.26 -5.04 18.18
CA CYS A 61 0.22 -6.42 18.31
C CYS A 61 0.85 -6.91 16.99
N PRO A 62 2.12 -7.35 16.99
CA PRO A 62 2.81 -7.76 15.76
C PRO A 62 2.17 -9.01 15.14
N SER A 63 1.63 -9.92 15.94
CA SER A 63 0.91 -11.08 15.40
C SER A 63 -0.38 -10.69 14.69
N CYS A 64 -1.19 -9.80 15.28
CA CYS A 64 -2.39 -9.33 14.60
C CYS A 64 -1.95 -8.58 13.33
N ALA A 65 -1.15 -7.52 13.48
CA ALA A 65 -0.73 -6.65 12.39
C ALA A 65 -0.05 -7.36 11.21
N LEU A 66 0.80 -8.39 11.45
CA LEU A 66 1.46 -9.16 10.39
C LEU A 66 0.50 -10.16 9.74
N HIS A 67 -0.30 -10.89 10.52
CA HIS A 67 -1.21 -11.88 9.95
C HIS A 67 -2.31 -11.26 9.08
N HIS A 68 -2.71 -10.00 9.33
CA HIS A 68 -3.65 -9.27 8.45
C HIS A 68 -3.11 -9.01 7.04
N ARG A 69 -1.79 -9.06 6.82
CA ARG A 69 -1.24 -8.82 5.49
C ARG A 69 -1.54 -9.98 4.53
N ASN A 70 -1.67 -11.20 5.06
CA ASN A 70 -1.60 -12.42 4.27
C ASN A 70 -2.82 -13.34 4.40
N ASN A 71 -3.78 -13.05 5.28
CA ASN A 71 -4.93 -13.93 5.52
C ASN A 71 -6.22 -13.13 5.70
N MET A 72 -6.91 -12.90 4.58
CA MET A 72 -8.17 -12.13 4.53
C MET A 72 -9.31 -12.87 5.23
N GLU A 73 -9.37 -14.20 5.17
CA GLU A 73 -10.42 -15.02 5.82
C GLU A 73 -10.56 -14.76 7.33
N ARG A 74 -9.50 -14.23 7.98
CA ARG A 74 -9.55 -13.91 9.41
C ARG A 74 -10.43 -12.74 9.79
N PHE A 75 -10.73 -11.81 8.88
CA PHE A 75 -11.65 -10.72 9.24
C PHE A 75 -13.10 -11.21 9.38
N LYS A 76 -13.44 -12.40 8.88
CA LYS A 76 -14.74 -13.07 9.16
C LYS A 76 -14.90 -13.43 10.63
N GLN A 77 -13.81 -13.48 11.40
CA GLN A 77 -13.87 -13.73 12.84
C GLN A 77 -14.17 -12.42 13.56
N GLU A 78 -15.28 -12.38 14.30
CA GLU A 78 -15.75 -11.22 15.05
C GLU A 78 -14.66 -10.56 15.92
N ARG A 79 -13.80 -11.37 16.58
CA ARG A 79 -12.67 -10.88 17.40
C ARG A 79 -11.63 -10.04 16.64
N PHE A 80 -11.60 -10.11 15.31
CA PHE A 80 -10.65 -9.35 14.48
C PHE A 80 -11.33 -8.20 13.70
N CYS A 81 -12.60 -7.90 13.98
CA CYS A 81 -13.34 -6.85 13.25
C CYS A 81 -12.65 -5.48 13.32
N TRP A 82 -12.05 -5.10 14.45
CA TRP A 82 -11.36 -3.82 14.64
C TRP A 82 -10.19 -3.60 13.68
N THR A 83 -9.62 -4.67 13.14
CA THR A 83 -8.38 -4.64 12.36
C THR A 83 -8.58 -3.99 10.99
N VAL A 84 -9.84 -3.94 10.52
CA VAL A 84 -10.26 -3.20 9.34
C VAL A 84 -10.04 -1.69 9.48
N ASN A 85 -10.00 -1.20 10.73
CA ASN A 85 -9.83 0.21 11.07
C ASN A 85 -8.36 0.57 11.34
N ILE A 86 -7.43 -0.41 11.34
CA ILE A 86 -6.01 -0.11 11.47
C ILE A 86 -5.62 0.78 10.29
N PRO A 87 -5.06 1.96 10.55
CA PRO A 87 -4.82 2.88 9.46
C PRO A 87 -3.69 2.32 8.58
N ASN A 88 -3.89 2.25 7.26
CA ASN A 88 -2.86 1.99 6.23
C ASN A 88 -2.69 3.16 5.25
N THR A 89 -1.58 3.15 4.53
CA THR A 89 -1.20 4.19 3.59
C THR A 89 -1.05 3.56 2.23
N PHE A 90 -1.90 3.92 1.28
CA PHE A 90 -1.69 3.63 -0.14
C PHE A 90 -0.75 4.69 -0.71
N TYR A 91 0.20 4.29 -1.55
CA TYR A 91 1.13 5.22 -2.16
C TYR A 91 1.32 4.93 -3.65
N LEU A 92 1.70 5.98 -4.38
CA LEU A 92 2.19 5.91 -5.74
C LEU A 92 3.53 6.64 -5.85
N TYR A 93 4.50 6.01 -6.50
CA TYR A 93 5.76 6.61 -6.91
C TYR A 93 5.89 6.56 -8.43
N GLU A 94 6.30 7.67 -9.03
CA GLU A 94 6.96 7.64 -10.34
C GLU A 94 8.39 7.16 -10.10
N ILE A 95 8.82 6.12 -10.81
CA ILE A 95 10.18 5.59 -10.74
C ILE A 95 10.78 5.51 -12.15
N THR A 96 12.09 5.61 -12.25
CA THR A 96 12.84 5.43 -13.50
C THR A 96 13.76 4.23 -13.36
N ASP A 97 13.66 3.27 -14.27
CA ASP A 97 14.59 2.13 -14.32
C ASP A 97 15.97 2.62 -14.80
N PRO A 98 17.04 2.38 -14.02
CA PRO A 98 18.36 2.92 -14.35
C PRO A 98 18.98 2.32 -15.62
N LYS A 99 18.53 1.13 -16.07
CA LYS A 99 19.13 0.41 -17.20
C LYS A 99 18.58 0.88 -18.55
N ASN A 100 17.27 1.07 -18.64
CA ASN A 100 16.58 1.41 -19.89
C ASN A 100 15.98 2.84 -19.87
N ASN A 101 16.09 3.55 -18.74
CA ASN A 101 15.55 4.89 -18.54
C ASN A 101 14.03 5.01 -18.77
N LEU A 102 13.30 3.89 -18.69
CA LEU A 102 11.85 3.87 -18.78
C LEU A 102 11.23 4.30 -17.45
N LYS A 103 10.11 5.01 -17.55
CA LYS A 103 9.33 5.44 -16.39
C LYS A 103 8.23 4.43 -16.07
N TYR A 104 8.02 4.21 -14.78
CA TYR A 104 7.00 3.32 -14.26
C TYR A 104 6.23 4.00 -13.13
N ILE A 105 5.00 3.54 -12.92
CA ILE A 105 4.25 3.84 -11.71
C ILE A 105 4.39 2.63 -10.78
N LYS A 106 5.04 2.84 -9.64
CA LYS A 106 5.07 1.89 -8.54
C LYS A 106 3.96 2.21 -7.55
N TYR A 107 3.08 1.26 -7.29
CA TYR A 107 2.04 1.39 -6.29
C TYR A 107 2.29 0.46 -5.10
N GLY A 108 1.53 0.61 -4.03
CA GLY A 108 1.54 -0.33 -2.92
C GLY A 108 0.92 0.26 -1.68
N ARG A 109 1.04 -0.47 -0.57
CA ARG A 109 0.53 -0.03 0.73
C ARG A 109 1.53 -0.24 1.86
N THR A 110 1.45 0.55 2.91
CA THR A 110 2.27 0.38 4.10
C THR A 110 1.48 0.72 5.36
N GLN A 111 1.91 0.18 6.49
CA GLN A 111 1.40 0.58 7.80
C GLN A 111 1.98 1.91 8.27
N HIS A 112 3.12 2.33 7.71
CA HIS A 112 3.72 3.61 8.04
C HIS A 112 2.85 4.78 7.56
N GLN A 113 2.69 5.80 8.41
CA GLN A 113 2.09 7.06 8.02
C GLN A 113 2.71 7.67 6.76
N LEU A 114 4.04 7.62 6.65
CA LEU A 114 4.79 8.11 5.49
C LEU A 114 5.34 6.93 4.68
N SER A 115 4.99 6.84 3.40
CA SER A 115 5.43 5.76 2.51
C SER A 115 6.93 5.75 2.25
N GLU A 116 7.59 6.90 2.38
CA GLU A 116 9.05 7.04 2.26
C GLU A 116 9.81 6.21 3.30
N ASN A 117 9.22 5.94 4.46
CA ASN A 117 9.81 5.06 5.46
C ASN A 117 9.86 3.58 5.02
N ARG A 118 9.15 3.21 3.95
CA ARG A 118 9.20 1.84 3.38
C ARG A 118 10.49 1.58 2.60
N TYR A 119 11.12 2.61 2.04
CA TYR A 119 12.26 2.45 1.13
C TYR A 119 13.54 3.00 1.73
N CYS A 120 14.66 2.33 1.48
CA CYS A 120 15.95 2.85 1.90
C CYS A 120 16.39 4.01 0.98
N LYS A 121 17.18 4.96 1.50
CA LYS A 121 17.68 6.12 0.72
C LYS A 121 18.43 5.71 -0.55
N LYS A 122 19.14 4.57 -0.52
CA LYS A 122 19.85 4.01 -1.67
C LYS A 122 18.89 3.66 -2.80
N GLU A 123 17.78 3.00 -2.50
CA GLU A 123 16.75 2.60 -3.45
C GLU A 123 16.03 3.82 -4.04
N VAL A 124 15.61 4.75 -3.17
CA VAL A 124 14.98 6.02 -3.60
C VAL A 124 15.85 6.77 -4.63
N LYS A 125 17.16 6.85 -4.36
CA LYS A 125 18.12 7.49 -5.27
C LYS A 125 18.33 6.68 -6.55
N ALA A 126 18.49 5.36 -6.44
CA ALA A 126 18.79 4.48 -7.57
C ALA A 126 17.70 4.53 -8.65
N TYR A 127 16.42 4.53 -8.25
CA TYR A 127 15.28 4.54 -9.18
C TYR A 127 14.63 5.93 -9.35
N LYS A 128 15.31 7.00 -8.91
CA LYS A 128 14.80 8.39 -8.98
C LYS A 128 13.34 8.49 -8.49
N MET A 129 13.03 7.83 -7.37
CA MET A 129 11.65 7.69 -6.91
C MET A 129 11.06 9.05 -6.53
N LYS A 130 9.93 9.42 -7.14
CA LYS A 130 9.17 10.63 -6.84
C LYS A 130 7.78 10.26 -6.36
N GLN A 131 7.44 10.61 -5.12
CA GLN A 131 6.11 10.36 -4.58
C GLN A 131 5.07 11.19 -5.34
N ILE A 132 4.03 10.52 -5.85
CA ILE A 132 2.93 11.15 -6.59
C ILE A 132 1.66 11.19 -5.76
N LEU A 133 1.40 10.15 -4.97
CA LEU A 133 0.19 10.01 -4.16
C LEU A 133 0.51 9.36 -2.83
N ASN A 134 -0.16 9.81 -1.78
CA ASN A 134 -0.13 9.23 -0.45
C ASN A 134 -1.53 9.37 0.18
N LEU A 135 -2.27 8.26 0.27
CA LEU A 135 -3.62 8.19 0.82
C LEU A 135 -3.60 7.40 2.12
N ARG A 136 -3.92 8.05 3.23
CA ARG A 136 -4.08 7.44 4.56
C ARG A 136 -5.55 7.10 4.79
N GLY A 137 -5.85 5.89 5.25
CA GLY A 137 -7.20 5.51 5.61
C GLY A 137 -7.29 4.15 6.30
N PRO A 138 -8.50 3.70 6.65
CA PRO A 138 -8.73 2.37 7.20
C PRO A 138 -8.14 1.27 6.30
N LEU A 139 -7.60 0.20 6.90
CA LEU A 139 -7.01 -0.92 6.16
C LEU A 139 -7.96 -1.48 5.11
N LYS A 140 -9.27 -1.56 5.39
CA LYS A 140 -10.26 -2.05 4.42
C LYS A 140 -10.27 -1.21 3.14
N ASN A 141 -10.36 0.12 3.24
CA ASN A 141 -10.40 1.04 2.09
C ASN A 141 -9.08 1.01 1.33
N ILE A 142 -7.95 1.03 2.05
CA ILE A 142 -6.63 1.00 1.43
C ILE A 142 -6.34 -0.32 0.72
N THR A 143 -6.84 -1.44 1.26
CA THR A 143 -6.75 -2.75 0.61
C THR A 143 -7.63 -2.81 -0.63
N ALA A 144 -8.83 -2.25 -0.60
CA ALA A 144 -9.70 -2.12 -1.76
C ALA A 144 -9.03 -1.34 -2.90
N ILE A 145 -8.38 -0.21 -2.59
CA ILE A 145 -7.59 0.55 -3.57
C ILE A 145 -6.47 -0.32 -4.14
N GLU A 146 -5.64 -0.96 -3.30
CA GLU A 146 -4.53 -1.80 -3.78
C GLU A 146 -5.03 -2.94 -4.70
N ASN A 147 -6.13 -3.60 -4.33
CA ASN A 147 -6.74 -4.67 -5.10
C ASN A 147 -7.27 -4.16 -6.45
N PHE A 148 -7.91 -2.99 -6.49
CA PHE A 148 -8.33 -2.34 -7.73
C PHE A 148 -7.13 -2.11 -8.68
N TRP A 149 -6.01 -1.59 -8.16
CA TRP A 149 -4.79 -1.40 -8.97
C TRP A 149 -4.21 -2.72 -9.46
N LYS A 150 -4.16 -3.75 -8.61
CA LYS A 150 -3.68 -5.10 -8.99
C LYS A 150 -4.55 -5.74 -10.06
N GLN A 151 -5.86 -5.71 -9.88
CA GLN A 151 -6.83 -6.26 -10.83
C GLN A 151 -6.74 -5.55 -12.17
N THR A 152 -6.72 -4.21 -12.16
CA THR A 152 -6.53 -3.39 -13.36
C THR A 152 -5.22 -3.73 -14.06
N ALA A 153 -4.11 -3.84 -13.31
CA ALA A 153 -2.81 -4.19 -13.88
C ALA A 153 -2.82 -5.57 -14.56
N ASN A 154 -3.42 -6.57 -13.90
CA ASN A 154 -3.46 -7.94 -14.40
C ASN A 154 -4.37 -8.08 -15.63
N GLN A 155 -5.61 -7.59 -15.55
CA GLN A 155 -6.61 -7.70 -16.63
C GLN A 155 -6.20 -6.96 -17.91
N ASN A 156 -5.30 -5.98 -17.79
CA ASN A 156 -4.88 -5.12 -18.90
C ASN A 156 -3.40 -5.29 -19.24
N GLN A 157 -2.73 -6.29 -18.65
CA GLN A 157 -1.32 -6.60 -18.93
C GLN A 157 -0.41 -5.36 -18.77
N LEU A 158 -0.69 -4.52 -17.78
CA LEU A 158 0.05 -3.27 -17.53
C LEU A 158 1.41 -3.51 -16.88
N ARG A 159 1.71 -4.75 -16.50
CA ARG A 159 2.93 -5.12 -15.78
C ARG A 159 4.09 -5.29 -16.77
N PRO A 160 5.09 -4.40 -16.72
CA PRO A 160 6.27 -4.55 -17.54
C PRO A 160 7.16 -5.66 -16.98
N GLN A 161 8.09 -6.13 -17.81
CA GLN A 161 9.27 -6.83 -17.31
C GLN A 161 10.26 -5.77 -16.79
N PHE A 162 10.42 -5.68 -15.48
CA PHE A 162 11.42 -4.80 -14.87
C PHE A 162 12.83 -5.34 -15.14
N SER A 163 13.81 -4.49 -15.40
CA SER A 163 15.13 -4.95 -15.85
C SER A 163 15.91 -5.72 -14.78
N GLU A 164 15.66 -5.41 -13.51
CA GLU A 164 16.27 -6.05 -12.36
C GLU A 164 15.31 -7.08 -11.74
N LYS A 165 15.77 -8.33 -11.65
CA LYS A 165 14.99 -9.43 -11.07
C LYS A 165 14.76 -9.28 -9.56
N ASP A 166 15.72 -8.65 -8.86
CA ASP A 166 15.72 -8.52 -7.40
C ASP A 166 15.09 -7.20 -6.91
N PHE A 167 14.51 -6.39 -7.81
CA PHE A 167 13.87 -5.16 -7.41
C PHE A 167 12.66 -5.43 -6.50
N HIS A 168 12.69 -4.86 -5.29
CA HIS A 168 11.63 -5.05 -4.31
C HIS A 168 10.30 -4.50 -4.85
N GLY A 169 9.35 -5.40 -5.11
CA GLY A 169 8.05 -5.05 -5.66
C GLY A 169 8.07 -4.74 -7.16
N ALA A 170 8.85 -5.50 -7.94
CA ALA A 170 8.69 -5.58 -9.40
C ALA A 170 7.23 -5.89 -9.80
N THR A 171 6.54 -6.73 -9.01
CA THR A 171 5.10 -7.02 -9.15
C THR A 171 4.20 -5.88 -8.68
N GLU A 172 4.73 -4.70 -8.40
CA GLU A 172 3.96 -3.52 -8.00
C GLU A 172 4.22 -2.34 -8.96
N CYS A 173 4.87 -2.60 -10.11
CA CYS A 173 5.15 -1.60 -11.13
C CYS A 173 4.22 -1.80 -12.34
N ILE A 174 3.76 -0.68 -12.91
CA ILE A 174 2.96 -0.66 -14.14
C ILE A 174 3.40 0.45 -15.08
N ILE A 175 3.07 0.28 -16.36
CA ILE A 175 3.10 1.33 -17.38
C ILE A 175 1.66 1.70 -17.71
N VAL A 176 1.33 2.99 -17.65
CA VAL A 176 0.00 3.53 -17.94
C VAL A 176 0.14 4.87 -18.66
N ASN A 177 -0.82 5.21 -19.54
CA ASN A 177 -0.88 6.56 -20.08
C ASN A 177 -1.45 7.54 -19.05
N GLU A 178 -1.27 8.84 -19.31
CA GLU A 178 -1.68 9.89 -18.37
C GLU A 178 -3.20 9.89 -18.08
N SER A 179 -4.02 9.63 -19.10
CA SER A 179 -5.48 9.64 -18.96
C SER A 179 -6.00 8.52 -18.04
N LEU A 180 -5.56 7.28 -18.29
CA LEU A 180 -5.88 6.14 -17.46
C LEU A 180 -5.33 6.31 -16.05
N PHE A 181 -4.11 6.82 -15.91
CA PHE A 181 -3.49 7.11 -14.62
C PHE A 181 -4.33 8.10 -13.77
N LYS A 182 -4.74 9.23 -14.35
CA LYS A 182 -5.60 10.22 -13.68
C LYS A 182 -6.93 9.60 -13.24
N GLN A 183 -7.55 8.77 -14.07
CA GLN A 183 -8.80 8.10 -13.70
C GLN A 183 -8.60 7.08 -12.57
N MET A 184 -7.50 6.31 -12.58
CA MET A 184 -7.17 5.39 -11.50
C MET A 184 -6.95 6.12 -10.17
N ILE A 185 -6.30 7.29 -10.21
CA ILE A 185 -6.16 8.17 -9.02
C ILE A 185 -7.54 8.64 -8.54
N GLN A 186 -8.40 9.13 -9.42
CA GLN A 186 -9.74 9.58 -9.04
C GLN A 186 -10.53 8.46 -8.36
N ILE A 187 -10.56 7.26 -8.94
CA ILE A 187 -11.23 6.09 -8.36
C ILE A 187 -10.64 5.77 -6.98
N SER A 188 -9.32 5.91 -6.80
CA SER A 188 -8.69 5.68 -5.50
C SER A 188 -9.19 6.64 -4.41
N TYR A 189 -9.40 7.92 -4.74
CA TYR A 189 -10.01 8.88 -3.82
C TYR A 189 -11.47 8.54 -3.50
N GLU A 190 -12.26 8.10 -4.50
CA GLU A 190 -13.64 7.66 -4.27
C GLU A 190 -13.67 6.49 -3.29
N ILE A 191 -12.87 5.43 -3.53
CA ILE A 191 -12.77 4.26 -2.66
C ILE A 191 -12.33 4.65 -1.25
N GLN A 192 -11.39 5.58 -1.12
CA GLN A 192 -10.93 6.06 0.19
C GLN A 192 -12.06 6.65 1.02
N ASN A 193 -13.02 7.33 0.39
CA ASN A 193 -14.14 8.00 1.05
C ASN A 193 -15.41 7.13 1.16
N MET A 194 -15.40 5.91 0.61
CA MET A 194 -16.53 4.99 0.74
C MET A 194 -16.61 4.43 2.16
N ASP A 195 -17.82 4.39 2.71
CA ASP A 195 -18.11 3.56 3.87
C ASP A 195 -18.31 2.11 3.40
N THR A 196 -17.21 1.43 3.14
CA THR A 196 -17.24 0.04 2.68
C THR A 196 -17.67 -0.87 3.84
N LEU A 197 -18.78 -1.60 3.66
CA LEU A 197 -19.27 -2.56 4.66
C LEU A 197 -18.34 -3.78 4.81
N SER A 198 -17.63 -4.15 3.74
CA SER A 198 -16.72 -5.30 3.69
C SER A 198 -15.58 -5.06 2.68
N TYR A 199 -14.44 -5.73 2.88
CA TYR A 199 -13.30 -5.72 1.96
C TYR A 199 -13.37 -6.86 0.93
N GLU A 200 -14.21 -7.88 1.14
CA GLU A 200 -14.26 -9.12 0.34
C GLU A 200 -14.91 -8.89 -1.01
N ASP A 201 -15.82 -7.92 -1.07
CA ASP A 201 -16.65 -7.73 -2.23
C ASP A 201 -16.09 -6.67 -3.19
N PHE A 202 -15.01 -5.96 -2.83
CA PHE A 202 -14.53 -4.84 -3.63
C PHE A 202 -13.94 -5.30 -4.98
N THR A 203 -14.84 -5.39 -5.94
CA THR A 203 -14.59 -5.49 -7.37
C THR A 203 -14.97 -4.16 -8.01
N ILE A 204 -14.49 -3.89 -9.23
CA ILE A 204 -14.91 -2.72 -10.02
C ILE A 204 -16.44 -2.61 -10.11
N GLN A 205 -17.18 -3.72 -9.97
CA GLN A 205 -18.64 -3.75 -10.02
C GLN A 205 -19.32 -3.07 -8.83
N ILE A 206 -18.57 -2.79 -7.74
CA ILE A 206 -19.09 -2.04 -6.57
C ILE A 206 -18.98 -0.53 -6.75
N LEU A 207 -18.19 -0.05 -7.73
CA LEU A 207 -18.15 1.37 -8.04
C LEU A 207 -19.52 1.86 -8.52
N LYS A 208 -19.83 3.14 -8.29
CA LYS A 208 -21.00 3.77 -8.92
C LYS A 208 -20.94 3.54 -10.43
N GLN A 209 -22.09 3.23 -11.04
CA GLN A 209 -22.18 2.81 -12.43
C GLN A 209 -21.52 3.82 -13.40
N ASP A 210 -21.69 5.11 -13.15
CA ASP A 210 -21.09 6.19 -13.95
C ASP A 210 -19.54 6.16 -13.93
N LEU A 211 -18.94 5.93 -12.76
CA LEU A 211 -17.49 5.77 -12.61
C LEU A 211 -16.97 4.51 -13.30
N GLN A 212 -17.73 3.41 -13.18
CA GLN A 212 -17.40 2.15 -13.85
C GLN A 212 -17.40 2.31 -15.37
N GLU A 213 -18.45 2.92 -15.93
CA GLU A 213 -18.58 3.18 -17.37
C GLU A 213 -17.47 4.08 -17.89
N LYS A 214 -17.19 5.19 -17.17
CA LYS A 214 -16.09 6.10 -17.52
C LYS A 214 -14.74 5.41 -17.51
N PHE A 215 -14.47 4.58 -16.51
CA PHE A 215 -13.23 3.82 -16.41
C PHE A 215 -13.08 2.81 -17.56
N ASN A 216 -14.12 2.02 -17.81
CA ASN A 216 -14.11 1.02 -18.87
C ASN A 216 -13.91 1.64 -20.26
N LYS A 217 -14.49 2.82 -20.51
CA LYS A 217 -14.27 3.59 -21.74
C LYS A 217 -12.80 3.96 -21.93
N LEU A 218 -12.19 4.61 -20.93
CA LEU A 218 -10.77 5.01 -20.96
C LEU A 218 -9.83 3.81 -21.13
N LEU A 219 -10.17 2.68 -20.50
CA LEU A 219 -9.41 1.45 -20.60
C LEU A 219 -9.43 0.87 -22.02
N LYS A 220 -10.58 0.93 -22.69
CA LYS A 220 -10.74 0.51 -24.08
C LYS A 220 -9.91 1.40 -25.02
N GLU A 221 -9.96 2.71 -24.81
CA GLU A 221 -9.17 3.69 -25.58
C GLU A 221 -7.67 3.45 -25.42
N TRP A 222 -7.19 3.23 -24.18
CA TRP A 222 -5.79 2.92 -23.91
C TRP A 222 -5.34 1.62 -24.60
N LYS A 223 -6.14 0.54 -24.52
CA LYS A 223 -5.80 -0.74 -25.17
C LYS A 223 -5.59 -0.57 -26.67
N ALA A 224 -6.46 0.19 -27.33
CA ALA A 224 -6.34 0.46 -28.76
C ALA A 224 -5.05 1.24 -29.09
N GLN A 225 -4.73 2.27 -28.30
CA GLN A 225 -3.48 3.05 -28.46
C GLN A 225 -2.23 2.20 -28.22
N PHE A 226 -2.24 1.37 -27.16
CA PHE A 226 -1.10 0.53 -26.80
C PHE A 226 -0.83 -0.55 -27.84
N GLN A 227 -1.87 -1.25 -28.31
CA GLN A 227 -1.76 -2.24 -29.38
C GLN A 227 -1.23 -1.62 -30.69
N ASN A 228 -1.70 -0.42 -31.03
CA ASN A 228 -1.20 0.32 -32.18
C ASN A 228 0.30 0.68 -32.02
N SER A 229 0.70 1.14 -30.84
CA SER A 229 2.11 1.49 -30.54
C SER A 229 3.02 0.27 -30.60
N GLN A 230 2.59 -0.87 -30.06
CA GLN A 230 3.32 -2.14 -30.14
C GLN A 230 3.48 -2.62 -31.60
N LYS A 231 2.44 -2.43 -32.43
CA LYS A 231 2.48 -2.76 -33.85
C LYS A 231 3.47 -1.87 -34.61
N ILE A 232 3.48 -0.57 -34.33
CA ILE A 232 4.43 0.39 -34.91
C ILE A 232 5.87 0.00 -34.55
N LEU A 233 6.17 -0.19 -33.25
CA LEU A 233 7.49 -0.59 -32.77
C LEU A 233 7.96 -1.91 -33.40
N LYS A 234 7.07 -2.91 -33.51
CA LYS A 234 7.42 -4.19 -34.14
C LYS A 234 7.74 -4.03 -35.63
N ASN A 235 7.02 -3.15 -36.33
CA ASN A 235 7.29 -2.88 -37.74
C ASN A 235 8.61 -2.11 -37.93
N GLU A 236 8.92 -1.13 -37.09
CA GLU A 236 10.19 -0.39 -37.11
C GLU A 236 11.39 -1.30 -36.85
N LEU A 237 11.27 -2.24 -35.89
CA LEU A 237 12.30 -3.24 -35.61
C LEU A 237 12.52 -4.25 -36.74
N LEU A 238 11.49 -4.53 -37.55
CA LEU A 238 11.60 -5.41 -38.72
C LEU A 238 12.20 -4.69 -39.93
N GLN A 239 12.06 -3.36 -39.99
CA GLN A 239 12.61 -2.53 -41.07
C GLN A 239 14.04 -2.06 -40.81
N THR A 240 14.53 -2.17 -39.58
CA THR A 240 15.95 -1.95 -39.28
C THR A 240 16.73 -3.14 -39.83
N ASP A 241 17.13 -3.02 -41.10
CA ASP A 241 17.89 -4.05 -41.81
C ASP A 241 19.29 -4.17 -41.20
N PHE A 242 19.52 -5.25 -40.45
CA PHE A 242 20.81 -5.57 -39.85
C PHE A 242 21.87 -5.98 -40.89
N SER A 243 21.51 -6.04 -42.18
CA SER A 243 22.44 -6.30 -43.28
C SER A 243 23.56 -5.26 -43.40
N SER A 244 23.41 -4.08 -42.80
CA SER A 244 24.43 -3.00 -42.80
C SER A 244 25.46 -3.09 -41.66
N LEU A 245 25.38 -4.09 -40.79
CA LEU A 245 26.28 -4.29 -39.63
C LEU A 245 27.20 -5.52 -39.75
N ILE A 246 27.32 -6.12 -40.95
CA ILE A 246 28.29 -7.17 -41.29
C ILE A 246 29.31 -6.59 -42.28
#